data_AF-A0A920IXC8-F1
#
_entry.id   AF-A0A920IXC8-F1
#
_cell.length_a   1.000
_cell.length_b   1.000
_cell.length_c   1.000
_cell.angle_alpha   90.00
_cell.angle_beta   90.00
_cell.angle_gamma   90.00
#
_symmetry.space_group_name_H-M   'P 1'
#
loop_
_entity.id
_entity.type
_entity.pdbx_description
1 polymer ?
#
loop_
_entity_poly.entity_id
_entity_poly.type
_entity_poly.pdbx_seq_one_letter_code
_entity_poly.pdbx_strand_id
1 'polypeptide(L)'
;MKEYFGGLPGIGRCSSKKCRAGNCRGCSPPLENLGDPLPNHKSTNIRMGKVRDTLAGFAKNNEARFVDLFAQMGGDKFEGKITTNPLTNDGLHFTDSGYQKLANHFSHGLGYPVEDLEFSDSLSQNLRKSIIEKNRLFFHRWRPANETYLFLFRKHEQGNNAKEIPQFDPIIEKQEAVIEDLRNQLLKKEAIN
;
A
#
# COMPACT_ATOMS: atom_id res chain seq x y z
N MET A 1 -31.20 25.03 19.94
CA MET A 1 -30.01 24.97 20.83
C MET A 1 -28.96 24.19 20.05
N LYS A 2 -27.78 24.80 19.84
CA LYS A 2 -26.72 24.34 18.92
C LYS A 2 -26.07 23.05 19.44
N GLU A 3 -26.05 21.98 18.65
CA GLU A 3 -25.21 20.81 18.91
C GLU A 3 -23.84 20.98 18.25
N TYR A 4 -22.82 20.96 19.10
CA TYR A 4 -21.41 21.08 18.81
C TYR A 4 -20.86 19.74 18.30
N PHE A 5 -20.85 19.54 16.98
CA PHE A 5 -19.96 18.55 16.38
C PHE A 5 -18.61 19.23 16.11
N GLY A 6 -17.70 19.11 17.07
CA GLY A 6 -16.31 19.53 16.93
C GLY A 6 -15.63 18.72 15.83
N GLY A 7 -15.41 19.37 14.68
CA GLY A 7 -14.62 18.80 13.58
C GLY A 7 -13.16 18.68 13.97
N LEU A 8 -12.63 17.45 13.91
CA LEU A 8 -11.19 17.22 13.87
C LEU A 8 -10.66 17.68 12.50
N PRO A 9 -9.58 18.50 12.46
CA PRO A 9 -9.00 18.95 11.20
C PRO A 9 -8.26 17.76 10.57
N GLY A 10 -8.83 17.17 9.51
CA GLY A 10 -8.14 16.12 8.74
C GLY A 10 -9.05 15.18 7.97
N ILE A 11 -10.33 15.07 8.33
CA ILE A 11 -11.28 14.20 7.61
C ILE A 11 -12.10 15.08 6.68
N GLY A 12 -11.56 15.34 5.48
CA GLY A 12 -12.34 15.94 4.40
C GLY A 12 -13.42 14.95 3.92
N ARG A 13 -14.59 14.92 4.58
CA ARG A 13 -15.75 14.19 4.05
C ARG A 13 -16.20 14.88 2.77
N CYS A 14 -15.89 14.26 1.63
CA CYS A 14 -16.50 14.61 0.36
C CYS A 14 -18.00 14.26 0.41
N SER A 15 -18.86 15.27 0.38
CA SER A 15 -20.32 15.14 0.49
C SER A 15 -21.02 14.89 -0.86
N SER A 16 -20.29 14.88 -1.98
CA SER A 16 -20.89 14.74 -3.31
C SER A 16 -21.04 13.27 -3.73
N LYS A 17 -22.18 12.93 -4.34
CA LYS A 17 -22.46 11.60 -4.92
C LYS A 17 -21.48 11.18 -6.04
N LYS A 18 -20.58 12.08 -6.47
CA LYS A 18 -19.48 11.83 -7.42
C LYS A 18 -18.25 11.17 -6.76
N CYS A 19 -18.10 11.28 -5.44
CA CYS A 19 -17.05 10.60 -4.67
C CYS A 19 -17.33 9.09 -4.46
N ARG A 20 -17.90 8.40 -5.46
CA ARG A 20 -18.00 6.93 -5.46
C ARG A 20 -16.66 6.34 -5.89
N ALA A 21 -15.90 5.83 -4.93
CA ALA A 21 -14.80 4.85 -5.01
C ALA A 21 -13.68 4.97 -6.08
N GLY A 22 -13.78 5.84 -7.09
CA GLY A 22 -12.95 5.77 -8.30
C GLY A 22 -11.77 6.73 -8.35
N ASN A 23 -11.74 7.77 -7.51
CA ASN A 23 -10.65 8.76 -7.50
C ASN A 23 -10.20 9.06 -6.06
N CYS A 24 -9.38 8.16 -5.51
CA CYS A 24 -8.68 8.37 -4.26
C CYS A 24 -7.20 8.67 -4.57
N ARG A 25 -6.67 9.76 -4.01
CA ARG A 25 -5.23 10.04 -4.03
C ARG A 25 -4.67 9.88 -2.62
N GLY A 26 -3.78 8.91 -2.46
CA GLY A 26 -2.91 8.81 -1.29
C GLY A 26 -1.68 9.68 -1.46
N CYS A 27 -1.22 10.30 -0.38
CA CYS A 27 0.11 10.93 -0.34
C CYS A 27 1.15 9.94 0.19
N SER A 28 2.41 10.09 -0.21
CA SER A 28 3.51 9.32 0.37
C SER A 28 3.64 9.61 1.89
N PRO A 29 3.83 8.60 2.74
CA PRO A 29 4.13 8.73 4.17
C PRO A 29 5.43 9.51 4.45
N PRO A 30 5.68 9.97 5.69
CA PRO A 30 6.93 10.62 6.06
C PRO A 30 8.07 9.61 6.16
N LEU A 31 9.30 10.10 6.06
CA LEU A 31 10.51 9.32 6.26
C LEU A 31 10.92 9.34 7.74
N GLU A 32 11.55 8.27 8.21
CA GLU A 32 12.04 8.16 9.59
C GLU A 32 13.52 8.52 9.69
N ASN A 33 13.93 9.10 10.82
CA ASN A 33 15.35 9.22 11.16
C ASN A 33 15.75 8.01 12.01
N LEU A 34 16.68 7.19 11.53
CA LEU A 34 17.21 6.03 12.25
C LEU A 34 18.59 6.27 12.88
N GLY A 35 19.14 7.48 12.75
CA GLY A 35 20.49 7.82 13.19
C GLY A 35 21.59 7.37 12.22
N ASP A 36 22.84 7.67 12.55
CA ASP A 36 23.99 7.38 11.68
C ASP A 36 24.13 5.87 11.43
N PRO A 37 24.47 5.43 10.19
CA PRO A 37 24.92 6.24 9.04
C PRO A 37 23.77 6.76 8.15
N LEU A 38 22.51 6.62 8.55
CA LEU A 38 21.35 7.00 7.75
C LEU A 38 21.01 8.49 7.93
N PRO A 39 20.48 9.16 6.89
CA PRO A 39 20.19 10.58 6.95
C PRO A 39 18.99 10.91 7.85
N ASN A 40 19.01 12.09 8.47
CA ASN A 40 17.97 12.58 9.38
C ASN A 40 16.59 12.82 8.72
N HIS A 41 16.55 13.01 7.40
CA HIS A 41 15.33 13.29 6.62
C HIS A 41 14.45 14.50 7.02
N LYS A 42 14.77 15.31 8.04
CA LYS A 42 13.97 16.49 8.45
C LYS A 42 13.69 17.47 7.31
N SER A 43 14.73 17.87 6.57
CA SER A 43 14.57 18.76 5.42
C SER A 43 13.79 18.11 4.27
N THR A 44 13.86 16.78 4.14
CA THR A 44 13.07 16.03 3.16
C THR A 44 11.61 15.98 3.54
N ASN A 45 11.27 15.70 4.80
CA ASN A 45 9.89 15.71 5.28
C ASN A 45 9.24 17.10 5.18
N ILE A 46 9.98 18.19 5.40
CA ILE A 46 9.47 19.55 5.15
C ILE A 46 9.08 19.74 3.67
N ARG A 47 9.90 19.23 2.73
CA ARG A 47 9.58 19.29 1.30
C ARG A 47 8.40 18.40 0.94
N MET A 48 8.33 17.20 1.51
CA MET A 48 7.21 16.28 1.31
C MET A 48 5.90 16.85 1.83
N GLY A 49 5.90 17.59 2.95
CA GLY A 49 4.73 18.32 3.44
C GLY A 49 4.17 19.30 2.41
N LYS A 50 5.03 20.02 1.67
CA LYS A 50 4.59 20.90 0.57
C LYS A 50 3.97 20.13 -0.60
N VAL A 51 4.52 18.97 -0.94
CA VAL A 51 3.96 18.08 -1.98
C VAL A 51 2.60 17.56 -1.53
N ARG A 52 2.49 17.12 -0.27
CA ARG A 52 1.24 16.71 0.38
C ARG A 52 0.18 17.80 0.29
N ASP A 53 0.50 19.03 0.67
CA ASP A 53 -0.44 20.16 0.63
C ASP A 53 -0.92 20.45 -0.81
N THR A 54 0.01 20.37 -1.77
CA THR A 54 -0.30 20.54 -3.20
C THR A 54 -1.25 19.44 -3.70
N LEU A 55 -1.01 18.18 -3.33
CA LEU A 55 -1.88 17.06 -3.67
C LEU A 55 -3.25 17.16 -3.00
N ALA A 56 -3.30 17.63 -1.75
CA ALA A 56 -4.56 17.88 -1.03
C ALA A 56 -5.39 18.97 -1.74
N GLY A 57 -4.75 20.08 -2.12
CA GLY A 57 -5.39 21.15 -2.90
C GLY A 57 -5.89 20.66 -4.26
N PHE A 58 -5.08 19.86 -4.96
CA PHE A 58 -5.46 19.24 -6.22
C PHE A 58 -6.67 18.31 -6.04
N ALA A 59 -6.66 17.44 -5.03
CA ALA A 59 -7.78 16.55 -4.76
C ALA A 59 -9.07 17.32 -4.45
N LYS A 60 -8.98 18.38 -3.64
CA LYS A 60 -10.12 19.27 -3.35
C LYS A 60 -10.70 19.90 -4.62
N ASN A 61 -9.86 20.45 -5.50
CA ASN A 61 -10.30 21.08 -6.74
C ASN A 61 -10.95 20.09 -7.72
N ASN A 62 -10.60 18.81 -7.64
CA ASN A 62 -11.14 17.75 -8.48
C ASN A 62 -12.27 16.96 -7.82
N GLU A 63 -12.80 17.42 -6.68
CA GLU A 63 -13.79 16.68 -5.88
C GLU A 63 -13.36 15.22 -5.64
N ALA A 64 -12.07 14.98 -5.39
CA ALA A 64 -11.50 13.67 -5.14
C ALA A 64 -11.29 13.45 -3.65
N ARG A 65 -11.36 12.18 -3.22
CA ARG A 65 -10.99 11.81 -1.86
C ARG A 65 -9.47 11.87 -1.70
N PHE A 66 -9.01 12.50 -0.63
CA PHE A 66 -7.60 12.57 -0.27
C PHE A 66 -7.36 11.80 1.02
N VAL A 67 -6.39 10.88 0.99
CA VAL A 67 -5.94 10.13 2.18
C VAL A 67 -4.55 10.60 2.54
N ASP A 68 -4.47 11.31 3.66
CA ASP A 68 -3.26 11.97 4.12
C ASP A 68 -2.37 11.04 4.96
N LEU A 69 -1.76 10.07 4.31
CA LEU A 69 -0.85 9.13 4.99
C LEU A 69 0.37 9.85 5.58
N PHE A 70 0.77 11.00 5.04
CA PHE A 70 1.90 11.78 5.56
C PHE A 70 1.61 12.23 7.00
N ALA A 71 0.48 12.91 7.21
CA ALA A 71 0.10 13.39 8.54
C ALA A 71 -0.29 12.25 9.46
N GLN A 72 -1.04 11.26 8.96
CA GLN A 72 -1.48 10.10 9.74
C GLN A 72 -0.31 9.28 10.29
N MET A 73 0.80 9.20 9.54
CA MET A 73 2.02 8.54 9.98
C MET A 73 2.98 9.47 10.74
N GLY A 74 2.54 10.66 11.14
CA GLY A 74 3.27 11.56 12.06
C GLY A 74 4.17 12.60 11.40
N GLY A 75 4.08 12.80 10.08
CA GLY A 75 4.94 13.71 9.34
C GLY A 75 4.89 15.17 9.80
N ASP A 76 3.70 15.65 10.18
CA ASP A 76 3.50 17.02 10.68
C ASP A 76 4.22 17.30 12.01
N LYS A 77 4.53 16.24 12.78
CA LYS A 77 5.21 16.31 14.08
C LYS A 77 6.68 15.90 13.99
N PHE A 78 7.20 15.69 12.79
CA PHE A 78 8.55 15.19 12.61
C PHE A 78 9.60 16.27 12.86
N GLU A 79 10.31 16.17 13.98
CA GLU A 79 11.34 17.15 14.39
C GLU A 79 12.78 16.75 13.98
N GLY A 80 12.95 15.61 13.31
CA GLY A 80 14.26 15.02 13.01
C GLY A 80 14.87 14.25 14.17
N LYS A 81 14.10 13.90 15.20
CA LYS A 81 14.58 13.05 16.30
C LYS A 81 14.78 11.63 15.82
N ILE A 82 15.80 10.94 16.36
CA ILE A 82 16.02 9.52 16.09
C ILE A 82 14.81 8.73 16.61
N THR A 83 14.30 7.84 15.77
CA THR A 83 13.10 7.06 16.02
C THR A 83 13.45 5.88 16.92
N THR A 84 12.78 5.76 18.07
CA THR A 84 13.05 4.67 19.03
C THR A 84 12.33 3.37 18.67
N ASN A 85 11.17 3.46 18.03
CA ASN A 85 10.37 2.33 17.56
C ASN A 85 10.15 2.47 16.05
N PRO A 86 11.17 2.14 15.24
CA PRO A 86 11.11 2.38 13.80
C PRO A 86 10.06 1.53 13.12
N LEU A 87 9.31 2.16 12.22
CA LEU A 87 8.37 1.49 11.32
C LEU A 87 9.06 1.09 10.01
N THR A 88 10.29 1.52 9.76
CA THR A 88 11.06 1.28 8.55
C THR A 88 12.38 0.56 8.82
N ASN A 89 12.89 -0.14 7.81
CA ASN A 89 14.20 -0.81 7.88
C ASN A 89 15.36 0.17 7.63
N ASP A 90 15.14 1.20 6.83
CA ASP A 90 16.19 2.09 6.30
C ASP A 90 15.79 3.58 6.29
N GLY A 91 14.72 3.94 7.00
CA GLY A 91 14.15 5.29 7.00
C GLY A 91 13.09 5.52 5.91
N LEU A 92 12.96 4.61 4.93
CA LEU A 92 12.04 4.72 3.79
C LEU A 92 11.10 3.52 3.68
N HIS A 93 11.64 2.30 3.66
CA HIS A 93 10.90 1.06 3.42
C HIS A 93 10.36 0.50 4.72
N PHE A 94 9.04 0.35 4.81
CA PHE A 94 8.39 -0.16 6.01
C PHE A 94 8.77 -1.60 6.35
N THR A 95 8.81 -1.89 7.65
CA THR A 95 8.76 -3.23 8.24
C THR A 95 7.35 -3.80 8.09
N ASP A 96 7.15 -5.07 8.44
CA ASP A 96 5.80 -5.67 8.46
C ASP A 96 4.83 -4.87 9.36
N SER A 97 5.27 -4.44 10.54
CA SER A 97 4.45 -3.62 11.45
C SER A 97 4.19 -2.21 10.89
N GLY A 98 5.17 -1.63 10.20
CA GLY A 98 5.00 -0.37 9.48
C GLY A 98 3.92 -0.43 8.41
N TYR A 99 3.92 -1.50 7.59
CA TYR A 99 2.88 -1.72 6.58
C TYR A 99 1.50 -1.99 7.18
N GLN A 100 1.41 -2.71 8.31
CA GLN A 100 0.15 -2.90 9.02
C GLN A 100 -0.44 -1.57 9.49
N LYS A 101 0.38 -0.72 10.13
CA LYS A 101 -0.04 0.61 10.58
C LYS A 101 -0.46 1.50 9.41
N LEU A 102 0.30 1.47 8.32
CA LEU A 102 -0.02 2.19 7.09
C LEU A 102 -1.37 1.74 6.51
N ALA A 103 -1.61 0.43 6.43
CA ALA A 103 -2.83 -0.15 5.91
C ALA A 103 -4.05 0.27 6.73
N ASN A 104 -3.93 0.29 8.08
CA ASN A 104 -5.01 0.74 8.96
C ASN A 104 -5.37 2.21 8.70
N HIS A 105 -4.37 3.09 8.60
CA HIS A 105 -4.60 4.51 8.27
C HIS A 105 -5.21 4.69 6.87
N PHE A 106 -4.77 3.89 5.90
CA PHE A 106 -5.29 3.93 4.54
C PHE A 106 -6.76 3.48 4.47
N SER A 107 -7.09 2.33 5.06
CA SER A 107 -8.46 1.81 5.14
C SER A 107 -9.39 2.79 5.84
N HIS A 108 -8.94 3.37 6.96
CA HIS A 108 -9.67 4.43 7.66
C HIS A 108 -9.92 5.65 6.76
N GLY A 109 -8.89 6.09 6.03
CA GLY A 109 -8.99 7.21 5.10
C GLY A 109 -9.97 6.95 3.95
N LEU A 110 -10.15 5.68 3.57
CA LEU A 110 -11.16 5.23 2.61
C LEU A 110 -12.56 5.09 3.22
N GLY A 111 -12.72 5.35 4.52
CA GLY A 111 -14.01 5.28 5.21
C GLY A 111 -14.46 3.86 5.56
N TYR A 112 -13.54 2.88 5.51
CA TYR A 112 -13.79 1.57 6.09
C TYR A 112 -13.65 1.64 7.61
N PRO A 113 -14.42 0.84 8.37
CA PRO A 113 -14.23 0.73 9.81
C PRO A 113 -12.81 0.26 10.09
N VAL A 114 -12.17 0.86 11.10
CA VAL A 114 -10.93 0.34 11.66
C VAL A 114 -11.36 -0.62 12.73
N GLU A 115 -11.70 -1.83 12.31
CA GLU A 115 -11.72 -2.96 13.24
C GLU A 115 -10.26 -3.30 13.54
N ASP A 116 -9.97 -3.72 14.77
CA ASP A 116 -8.72 -4.42 15.08
C ASP A 116 -8.76 -5.77 14.37
N LEU A 117 -8.60 -5.73 13.04
CA LEU A 117 -8.50 -6.90 12.19
C LEU A 117 -7.17 -7.55 12.53
N GLU A 118 -7.20 -8.42 13.53
CA GLU A 118 -6.09 -9.30 13.83
C GLU A 118 -5.95 -10.32 12.71
N PHE A 119 -5.12 -9.99 11.71
CA PHE A 119 -4.70 -10.92 10.65
C PHE A 119 -3.70 -11.97 11.17
N SER A 120 -3.69 -12.25 12.47
CA SER A 120 -2.82 -13.22 13.12
C SER A 120 -3.27 -14.66 12.85
N ASP A 121 -4.53 -14.85 12.45
CA ASP A 121 -5.09 -16.16 12.22
C ASP A 121 -4.52 -16.86 10.97
N SER A 122 -4.51 -18.19 11.01
CA SER A 122 -3.88 -19.02 9.97
C SER A 122 -4.49 -18.80 8.59
N LEU A 123 -5.79 -18.53 8.49
CA LEU A 123 -6.47 -18.31 7.21
C LEU A 123 -5.99 -17.01 6.56
N SER A 124 -5.97 -15.90 7.31
CA SER A 124 -5.44 -14.61 6.86
C SER A 124 -3.96 -14.70 6.46
N GLN A 125 -3.14 -15.41 7.24
CA GLN A 125 -1.73 -15.62 6.93
C GLN A 125 -1.52 -16.47 5.67
N ASN A 126 -2.34 -17.50 5.46
CA ASN A 126 -2.30 -18.32 4.26
C ASN A 126 -2.74 -17.52 3.02
N LEU A 127 -3.79 -16.71 3.15
CA LEU A 127 -4.22 -15.80 2.07
C LEU A 127 -3.10 -14.83 1.70
N ARG A 128 -2.47 -14.17 2.68
CA ARG A 128 -1.33 -13.26 2.45
C ARG A 128 -0.17 -13.97 1.73
N LYS A 129 0.22 -15.17 2.20
CA LYS A 129 1.30 -15.96 1.58
C LYS A 129 0.96 -16.30 0.13
N SER A 130 -0.28 -16.70 -0.14
CA SER A 130 -0.74 -17.03 -1.49
C SER A 130 -0.71 -15.83 -2.43
N ILE A 131 -1.08 -14.63 -1.95
CA ILE A 131 -0.99 -13.38 -2.71
C ILE A 131 0.47 -13.02 -3.01
N ILE A 132 1.37 -13.13 -2.03
CA ILE A 132 2.80 -12.84 -2.21
C ILE A 132 3.41 -13.78 -3.26
N GLU A 133 3.11 -15.07 -3.17
CA GLU A 133 3.58 -16.06 -4.13
C GLU A 133 3.08 -15.77 -5.55
N LYS A 134 1.80 -15.41 -5.70
CA LYS A 134 1.26 -14.98 -6.99
C LYS A 134 2.00 -13.77 -7.55
N ASN A 135 2.24 -12.75 -6.72
CA ASN A 135 2.95 -11.55 -7.13
C ASN A 135 4.39 -11.87 -7.58
N ARG A 136 5.05 -12.82 -6.92
CA ARG A 136 6.37 -13.33 -7.33
C ARG A 136 6.30 -14.00 -8.71
N LEU A 137 5.34 -14.90 -8.94
CA LEU A 137 5.14 -15.57 -10.22
C LEU A 137 4.85 -14.57 -11.34
N PHE A 138 3.96 -13.61 -11.09
CA PHE A 138 3.66 -12.53 -12.03
C PHE A 138 4.89 -11.67 -12.33
N PHE A 139 5.72 -11.36 -11.33
CA PHE A 139 6.96 -10.62 -11.53
C PHE A 139 7.92 -11.36 -12.46
N HIS A 140 8.10 -12.67 -12.27
CA HIS A 140 8.96 -13.48 -13.17
C HIS A 140 8.37 -13.60 -14.58
N ARG A 141 7.05 -13.61 -14.71
CA ARG A 141 6.36 -13.58 -16.00
C ARG A 141 6.49 -12.23 -16.72
N TRP A 142 6.45 -11.13 -15.99
CA TRP A 142 6.54 -9.76 -16.54
C TRP A 142 7.98 -9.32 -16.79
N ARG A 143 8.89 -9.65 -15.86
CA ARG A 143 10.33 -9.29 -15.88
C ARG A 143 11.16 -10.56 -15.67
N PRO A 144 11.21 -11.46 -16.68
CA PRO A 144 12.01 -12.66 -16.57
C PRO A 144 13.51 -12.33 -16.53
N ALA A 145 14.28 -13.24 -15.93
CA ALA A 145 15.73 -13.18 -16.00
C ALA A 145 16.18 -13.27 -17.47
N ASN A 146 17.18 -12.49 -17.86
CA ASN A 146 17.74 -12.50 -19.23
C ASN A 146 16.73 -12.15 -20.34
N GLU A 147 15.98 -11.06 -20.14
CA GLU A 147 15.03 -10.48 -21.09
C GLU A 147 15.55 -10.40 -22.54
N THR A 148 16.85 -10.15 -22.73
CA THR A 148 17.49 -10.05 -24.06
C THR A 148 17.43 -11.34 -24.87
N TYR A 149 17.51 -12.49 -24.19
CA TYR A 149 17.43 -13.83 -24.75
C TYR A 149 15.99 -14.33 -24.91
N LEU A 150 15.01 -13.56 -24.43
CA LEU A 150 13.59 -13.93 -24.42
C LEU A 150 12.76 -13.06 -25.37
N PHE A 151 12.98 -11.74 -25.37
CA PHE A 151 12.13 -10.79 -26.11
C PHE A 151 12.87 -9.89 -27.10
N LEU A 152 14.19 -9.69 -26.93
CA LEU A 152 14.92 -8.68 -27.71
C LEU A 152 15.69 -9.29 -28.90
N PHE A 153 16.92 -8.85 -29.13
CA PHE A 153 17.57 -8.96 -30.45
C PHE A 153 18.23 -10.33 -30.74
N ARG A 154 18.27 -11.25 -29.76
CA ARG A 154 18.93 -12.57 -29.90
C ARG A 154 17.99 -13.67 -30.36
N LYS A 155 17.38 -13.46 -31.53
CA LYS A 155 16.33 -14.33 -32.10
C LYS A 155 16.73 -15.78 -32.35
N HIS A 156 18.00 -16.05 -32.56
CA HIS A 156 18.52 -17.39 -32.85
C HIS A 156 18.65 -18.28 -31.60
N GLU A 157 18.73 -17.69 -30.39
CA GLU A 157 18.85 -18.40 -29.11
C GLU A 157 17.52 -18.46 -28.33
N GLN A 158 16.50 -17.73 -28.79
CA GLN A 158 15.20 -17.55 -28.11
C GLN A 158 14.35 -18.83 -28.01
N GLY A 159 14.55 -19.80 -28.91
CA GLY A 159 13.57 -20.87 -29.15
C GLY A 159 13.19 -21.71 -27.93
N ASN A 160 14.16 -22.10 -27.09
CA ASN A 160 13.86 -22.94 -25.93
C ASN A 160 13.41 -22.11 -24.72
N ASN A 161 14.02 -20.94 -24.49
CA ASN A 161 13.77 -20.14 -23.28
C ASN A 161 12.45 -19.36 -23.36
N ALA A 162 12.02 -18.92 -24.55
CA ALA A 162 10.78 -18.16 -24.72
C ALA A 162 9.51 -19.00 -24.42
N LYS A 163 9.61 -20.33 -24.50
CA LYS A 163 8.50 -21.26 -24.20
C LYS A 163 8.18 -21.35 -22.71
N GLU A 164 9.08 -20.93 -21.83
CA GLU A 164 8.87 -20.97 -20.39
C GLU A 164 7.95 -19.83 -19.93
N ILE A 165 7.94 -18.71 -20.66
CA ILE A 165 7.15 -17.53 -20.29
C ILE A 165 5.64 -17.82 -20.27
N PRO A 166 5.01 -18.42 -21.30
CA PRO A 166 3.59 -18.79 -21.23
C PRO A 166 3.27 -19.86 -20.18
N GLN A 167 4.25 -20.61 -19.68
CA GLN A 167 4.00 -21.64 -18.65
C GLN A 167 3.67 -21.04 -17.27
N PHE A 168 4.01 -19.77 -17.03
CA PHE A 168 3.58 -19.08 -15.81
C PHE A 168 2.08 -18.79 -15.81
N ASP A 169 1.46 -18.60 -16.97
CA ASP A 169 0.05 -18.23 -17.08
C ASP A 169 -0.87 -19.25 -16.35
N PRO A 170 -0.79 -20.58 -16.60
CA PRO A 170 -1.60 -21.56 -15.86
C PRO A 170 -1.23 -21.68 -14.37
N ILE A 171 0.01 -21.37 -13.98
CA ILE A 171 0.43 -21.40 -12.57
C ILE A 171 -0.17 -20.20 -11.82
N ILE A 172 -0.17 -19.03 -12.44
CA ILE A 172 -0.79 -17.82 -11.91
C ILE A 172 -2.30 -18.01 -11.79
N GLU A 173 -2.96 -18.54 -12.83
CA GLU A 173 -4.41 -18.85 -12.80
C GLU A 173 -4.77 -19.81 -11.66
N LYS A 174 -3.98 -20.88 -11.48
CA LYS A 174 -4.18 -21.81 -10.36
C LYS A 174 -4.03 -21.10 -9.01
N GLN A 175 -3.06 -20.20 -8.89
CA GLN A 175 -2.81 -19.46 -7.66
C GLN A 175 -3.93 -18.45 -7.37
N GLU A 176 -4.49 -17.79 -8.39
CA GLU A 176 -5.67 -16.92 -8.26
C GLU A 176 -6.88 -17.71 -7.76
N ALA A 177 -7.12 -18.92 -8.26
CA ALA A 177 -8.21 -19.77 -7.78
C ALA A 177 -8.05 -20.13 -6.28
N VAL A 178 -6.83 -20.40 -5.82
CA VAL A 178 -6.54 -20.63 -4.39
C VAL A 178 -6.80 -19.37 -3.56
N ILE A 179 -6.38 -18.20 -4.04
CA ILE A 179 -6.62 -16.91 -3.37
C ILE A 179 -8.12 -16.67 -3.24
N GLU A 180 -8.89 -16.92 -4.30
CA GLU A 180 -10.34 -16.72 -4.32
C GLU A 180 -11.07 -17.65 -3.34
N ASP A 181 -10.67 -18.92 -3.25
CA ASP A 181 -11.22 -19.84 -2.27
C ASP A 181 -10.95 -19.39 -0.82
N LEU A 182 -9.69 -19.04 -0.51
CA LEU A 182 -9.29 -18.53 0.80
C LEU A 182 -10.04 -17.23 1.16
N ARG A 183 -10.21 -16.33 0.20
CA ARG A 183 -10.98 -15.08 0.36
C ARG A 183 -12.44 -15.39 0.72
N ASN A 184 -13.07 -16.34 0.01
CA ASN A 184 -14.44 -16.73 0.28
C ASN A 184 -14.61 -17.40 1.65
N GLN A 185 -13.64 -18.19 2.09
CA GLN A 185 -13.63 -18.74 3.46
C GLN A 185 -13.53 -17.62 4.52
N LEU A 186 -12.68 -16.61 4.28
CA LEU A 186 -12.50 -15.49 5.21
C LEU A 186 -13.79 -14.68 5.35
N LEU A 187 -14.43 -14.32 4.23
CA LEU A 187 -15.71 -13.59 4.25
C LEU A 187 -16.83 -14.36 4.95
N LYS A 188 -16.88 -15.68 4.79
CA LYS A 188 -17.84 -16.53 5.52
C LYS A 188 -17.58 -16.53 7.02
N LYS A 189 -16.31 -16.57 7.44
CA LYS A 189 -15.90 -16.51 8.85
C LYS A 189 -16.34 -15.19 9.49
N GLU A 190 -16.13 -14.07 8.80
CA GLU A 190 -16.53 -12.74 9.28
C GLU A 190 -18.06 -12.58 9.32
N ALA A 191 -18.80 -13.17 8.39
CA ALA A 191 -20.27 -13.08 8.38
C ALA A 191 -20.96 -13.89 9.50
N ILE A 192 -20.25 -14.80 10.16
CA ILE A 192 -20.77 -15.63 11.27
C ILE A 192 -20.50 -14.99 12.63
N ASN A 193 -19.50 -14.10 12.71
CA ASN A 193 -19.13 -13.36 13.92
C ASN A 193 -19.88 -12.02 14.02
#